data_AF-A0A7S3XGD6-F1
#
_entry.id   AF-A0A7S3XGD6-F1
#
_cell.length_a   1.000
_cell.length_b   1.000
_cell.length_c   1.000
_cell.angle_alpha   90.00
_cell.angle_beta   90.00
_cell.angle_gamma   90.00
#
_symmetry.space_group_name_H-M   'P 1'
#
loop_
_entity.id
_entity.type
_entity.pdbx_description
1 polymer ?
#
loop_
_entity_poly.entity_id
_entity_poly.type
_entity_poly.pdbx_seq_one_letter_code
_entity_poly.pdbx_strand_id
1 'polypeptide(L)'
;SFCPELRDFDLHILESGIFPVLVQGLDALVLHLESLRSGAKGDEGVRARFNPLTWLAQFLVRNHPSFTRDFRSAAYGEVREAALTERGRREIHRRKPQVEAAFLAAERRTEGGKLTLVHMPLLIRQLDELWSLDGAFESKMPDTYDDILPPGHETEAITFEAFWEWFEAYVDRHEVLRREDFERGAKLREQEAHIKKQRETEEVERRARQLERASQKESAMRDFESTRKDILDNPTWQRVLKDGAILTGGVEEDEGSIPVQGNHIPPLRKLFELYNLLAPGTTSNSWDDTLLACWQEWAEAREIDDYKTGIAREGLEMLTDLGQFKAHLASVQRGAGGKFAVCVIMDNSQDDEERFELECVDDDGVPICFNVTKVMAEEITQALLAGQQGV
;
A
#
# COMPACT_ATOMS: atom_id res chain seq x y z
N SER A 1 -36.08 2.92 11.30
CA SER A 1 -34.78 3.29 10.72
C SER A 1 -35.02 4.48 9.81
N PHE A 2 -34.78 5.71 10.28
CA PHE A 2 -34.80 6.88 9.41
C PHE A 2 -33.50 6.87 8.61
N CYS A 3 -33.58 6.98 7.27
CA CYS A 3 -32.40 7.05 6.42
C CYS A 3 -31.46 8.15 6.97
N PRO A 4 -30.17 7.87 7.24
CA PRO A 4 -29.21 8.88 7.67
C PRO A 4 -29.19 10.11 6.76
N GLU A 5 -29.51 9.91 5.47
CA GLU A 5 -29.63 10.92 4.42
C GLU A 5 -30.75 11.96 4.63
N LEU A 6 -31.76 11.68 5.48
CA LEU A 6 -32.82 12.63 5.81
C LEU A 6 -32.47 13.53 7.00
N ARG A 7 -31.36 13.26 7.69
CA ARG A 7 -30.85 14.15 8.75
C ARG A 7 -30.11 15.29 8.06
N ASP A 8 -30.40 16.53 8.45
CA ASP A 8 -29.88 17.76 7.84
C ASP A 8 -30.47 18.15 6.47
N PHE A 9 -31.70 17.74 6.17
CA PHE A 9 -32.40 18.19 4.96
C PHE A 9 -32.56 19.73 4.93
N ASP A 10 -32.76 20.35 6.10
CA ASP A 10 -32.75 21.81 6.27
C ASP A 10 -31.43 22.42 5.79
N LEU A 11 -30.28 21.84 6.19
CA LEU A 11 -28.97 22.31 5.73
C LEU A 11 -28.76 22.04 4.25
N HIS A 12 -29.29 20.94 3.70
CA HIS A 12 -29.20 20.66 2.27
C HIS A 12 -29.89 21.73 1.41
N ILE A 13 -31.05 22.25 1.85
CA ILE A 13 -31.74 23.35 1.17
C ILE A 13 -30.89 24.64 1.23
N LEU A 14 -30.21 24.89 2.36
CA LEU A 14 -29.32 26.05 2.51
C LEU A 14 -28.07 25.92 1.62
N GLU A 15 -27.42 24.77 1.61
CA GLU A 15 -26.20 24.50 0.84
C GLU A 15 -26.40 24.53 -0.67
N SER A 16 -27.55 24.03 -1.14
CA SER A 16 -27.90 24.07 -2.56
C SER A 16 -28.10 25.49 -3.10
N GLY A 17 -28.12 26.50 -2.21
CA GLY A 17 -28.38 27.89 -2.56
C GLY A 17 -29.83 28.13 -2.99
N ILE A 18 -30.70 27.11 -2.87
CA ILE A 18 -32.11 27.21 -3.23
C ILE A 18 -32.85 28.06 -2.20
N PHE A 19 -32.50 27.97 -0.91
CA PHE A 19 -33.22 28.67 0.14
C PHE A 19 -33.31 30.19 -0.08
N PRO A 20 -32.21 30.93 -0.37
CA PRO A 20 -32.30 32.35 -0.68
C PRO A 20 -33.18 32.67 -1.91
N VAL A 21 -33.14 31.82 -2.94
CA VAL A 21 -33.97 31.99 -4.16
C VAL A 21 -35.44 31.71 -3.85
N LEU A 22 -35.71 30.75 -2.97
CA LEU A 22 -37.05 30.42 -2.50
C LEU A 22 -37.65 31.56 -1.70
N VAL A 23 -36.91 32.16 -0.76
CA VAL A 23 -37.35 33.34 0.00
C VAL A 23 -37.70 34.48 -0.95
N GLN A 24 -36.82 34.79 -1.90
CA GLN A 24 -37.07 35.83 -2.92
C GLN A 24 -38.28 35.52 -3.80
N GLY A 25 -38.45 34.25 -4.18
CA GLY A 25 -39.60 33.80 -4.97
C GLY A 25 -40.90 33.92 -4.19
N LEU A 26 -40.89 33.63 -2.89
CA LEU A 26 -42.07 33.79 -2.02
C LEU A 26 -42.42 35.27 -1.84
N ASP A 27 -41.44 36.14 -1.61
CA ASP A 27 -41.67 37.59 -1.51
C ASP A 27 -42.25 38.15 -2.81
N ALA A 28 -41.65 37.79 -3.95
CA ALA A 28 -42.12 38.21 -5.27
C ALA A 28 -43.51 37.64 -5.59
N LEU A 29 -43.83 36.42 -5.14
CA LEU A 29 -45.16 35.83 -5.27
C LEU A 29 -46.19 36.60 -4.44
N VAL A 30 -45.86 37.00 -3.22
CA VAL A 30 -46.75 37.80 -2.36
C VAL A 30 -47.08 39.14 -3.02
N LEU A 31 -46.06 39.87 -3.49
CA LEU A 31 -46.25 41.14 -4.20
C LEU A 31 -47.10 40.95 -5.48
N HIS A 32 -46.89 39.85 -6.20
CA HIS A 32 -47.69 39.53 -7.37
C HIS A 32 -49.16 39.26 -7.01
N LEU A 33 -49.42 38.51 -5.94
CA LEU A 33 -50.77 38.25 -5.42
C LEU A 33 -51.46 39.53 -4.97
N GLU A 34 -50.74 40.46 -4.33
CA GLU A 34 -51.27 41.78 -3.94
C GLU A 34 -51.62 42.65 -5.15
N SER A 35 -50.77 42.65 -6.18
CA SER A 35 -51.06 43.30 -7.46
C SER A 35 -52.29 42.69 -8.14
N LEU A 36 -52.46 41.37 -8.06
CA LEU A 36 -53.65 40.68 -8.57
C LEU A 36 -54.89 41.00 -7.73
N ARG A 37 -54.77 41.24 -6.42
CA ARG A 37 -55.92 41.60 -5.57
C ARG A 37 -56.35 43.06 -5.72
N SER A 38 -55.41 43.98 -5.86
CA SER A 38 -55.64 45.43 -5.84
C SER A 38 -56.36 46.01 -7.07
N GLY A 39 -56.84 45.19 -8.02
CA GLY A 39 -57.60 45.72 -9.16
C GLY A 39 -56.73 46.41 -10.23
N ALA A 40 -55.41 46.50 -10.04
CA ALA A 40 -54.52 47.24 -10.93
C ALA A 40 -54.39 46.56 -12.31
N LYS A 41 -55.31 46.90 -13.24
CA LYS A 41 -55.24 46.63 -14.69
C LYS A 41 -55.06 45.17 -15.15
N GLY A 42 -55.48 44.18 -14.36
CA GLY A 42 -55.44 42.76 -14.76
C GLY A 42 -56.76 42.30 -15.36
N ASP A 43 -56.72 41.72 -16.57
CA ASP A 43 -57.84 41.01 -17.20
C ASP A 43 -58.34 39.89 -16.26
N GLU A 44 -59.65 39.84 -16.01
CA GLU A 44 -60.28 38.92 -15.04
C GLU A 44 -59.99 37.45 -15.39
N GLY A 45 -59.85 37.16 -16.69
CA GLY A 45 -59.45 35.85 -17.19
C GLY A 45 -58.01 35.45 -16.87
N VAL A 46 -57.10 36.39 -16.61
CA VAL A 46 -55.71 36.09 -16.19
C VAL A 46 -55.68 35.68 -14.72
N ARG A 47 -56.46 36.35 -13.86
CA ARG A 47 -56.60 36.01 -12.43
C ARG A 47 -57.17 34.60 -12.24
N ALA A 48 -58.19 34.24 -13.02
CA ALA A 48 -58.82 32.92 -12.95
C ALA A 48 -57.88 31.77 -13.33
N ARG A 49 -56.83 32.04 -14.13
CA ARG A 49 -55.86 31.05 -14.60
C ARG A 49 -54.55 31.05 -13.82
N PHE A 50 -54.37 31.96 -12.86
CA PHE A 50 -53.13 32.07 -12.11
C PHE A 50 -52.96 30.88 -11.14
N ASN A 51 -51.83 30.19 -11.23
CA ASN A 51 -51.44 29.13 -10.29
C ASN A 51 -50.16 29.55 -9.54
N PRO A 52 -50.22 29.82 -8.22
CA PRO A 52 -49.08 30.30 -7.44
C PRO A 52 -47.92 29.28 -7.40
N LEU A 53 -48.22 27.98 -7.41
CA LEU A 53 -47.19 26.93 -7.40
C LEU A 53 -46.47 26.86 -8.75
N THR A 54 -47.20 26.93 -9.85
CA THR A 54 -46.60 26.97 -11.19
C THR A 54 -45.76 28.23 -11.37
N TRP A 55 -46.24 29.38 -10.88
CA TRP A 55 -45.49 30.64 -10.93
C TRP A 55 -44.20 30.55 -10.14
N LEU A 56 -44.26 30.06 -8.89
CA LEU A 56 -43.08 29.90 -8.04
C LEU A 56 -42.09 28.91 -8.65
N ALA A 57 -42.56 27.78 -9.19
CA ALA A 57 -41.70 26.84 -9.89
C ALA A 57 -40.96 27.49 -11.08
N GLN A 58 -41.67 28.28 -11.89
CA GLN A 58 -41.05 29.04 -12.98
C GLN A 58 -40.05 30.08 -12.46
N PHE A 59 -40.35 30.75 -11.35
CA PHE A 59 -39.45 31.71 -10.72
C PHE A 59 -38.15 31.03 -10.26
N LEU A 60 -38.24 29.90 -9.56
CA LEU A 60 -37.10 29.13 -9.08
C LEU A 60 -36.22 28.65 -10.23
N VAL A 61 -36.82 28.14 -11.31
CA VAL A 61 -36.07 27.67 -12.50
C VAL A 61 -35.34 28.83 -13.19
N ARG A 62 -36.01 29.99 -13.34
CA ARG A 62 -35.42 31.17 -14.00
C ARG A 62 -34.29 31.81 -13.19
N ASN A 63 -34.38 31.74 -11.86
CA ASN A 63 -33.42 32.36 -10.94
C ASN A 63 -32.51 31.32 -10.26
N HIS A 64 -32.36 30.14 -10.86
CA HIS A 64 -31.57 29.07 -10.26
C HIS A 64 -30.12 29.53 -10.05
N PRO A 65 -29.49 29.26 -8.88
CA PRO A 65 -28.14 29.74 -8.56
C PRO A 65 -27.07 29.33 -9.59
N SER A 66 -27.24 28.15 -10.20
CA SER A 66 -26.30 27.65 -11.23
C SER A 66 -26.38 28.41 -12.57
N PHE A 67 -27.49 29.10 -12.85
CA PHE A 67 -27.70 29.78 -14.13
C PHE A 67 -27.69 31.31 -14.02
N THR A 68 -27.84 31.85 -12.81
CA THR A 68 -27.96 33.30 -12.58
C THR A 68 -26.76 33.80 -11.81
N ARG A 69 -25.90 34.60 -12.46
CA ARG A 69 -24.82 35.35 -11.80
C ARG A 69 -25.30 36.76 -11.53
N ASP A 70 -25.95 36.95 -10.40
CA ASP A 70 -26.45 38.27 -9.99
C ASP A 70 -25.56 38.85 -8.87
N PHE A 71 -25.70 40.13 -8.55
CA PHE A 71 -24.98 40.79 -7.45
C PHE A 71 -25.21 40.10 -6.08
N ARG A 72 -26.27 39.28 -5.99
CA ARG A 72 -26.66 38.50 -4.80
C ARG A 72 -25.92 37.17 -4.66
N SER A 73 -25.16 36.73 -5.67
CA SER A 73 -24.40 35.47 -5.62
C SER A 73 -23.40 35.41 -4.46
N ALA A 74 -22.88 36.56 -3.99
CA ALA A 74 -22.03 36.63 -2.81
C ALA A 74 -22.78 36.22 -1.53
N ALA A 75 -23.99 36.74 -1.31
CA ALA A 75 -24.82 36.37 -0.16
C ALA A 75 -25.22 34.88 -0.17
N TYR A 76 -25.38 34.27 -1.36
CA TYR A 76 -25.62 32.83 -1.47
C TYR A 76 -24.40 32.01 -1.02
N GLY A 77 -23.19 32.52 -1.30
CA GLY A 77 -21.95 31.96 -0.79
C GLY A 77 -21.91 31.99 0.75
N GLU A 78 -22.24 33.12 1.36
CA GLU A 78 -22.27 33.26 2.84
C GLU A 78 -23.26 32.29 3.50
N VAL A 79 -24.48 32.18 2.96
CA VAL A 79 -25.49 31.23 3.46
C VAL A 79 -25.02 29.78 3.31
N ARG A 80 -24.38 29.46 2.20
CA ARG A 80 -23.82 28.12 1.97
C ARG A 80 -22.69 27.82 2.95
N GLU A 81 -21.74 28.74 3.14
CA GLU A 81 -20.65 28.56 4.11
C GLU A 81 -21.18 28.39 5.54
N ALA A 82 -22.18 29.19 5.94
CA ALA A 82 -22.83 29.04 7.24
C ALA A 82 -23.49 27.66 7.41
N ALA A 83 -24.12 27.14 6.36
CA ALA A 83 -24.73 25.80 6.37
C ALA A 83 -23.67 24.69 6.47
N LEU A 84 -22.53 24.82 5.80
CA LEU A 84 -21.41 23.88 5.87
C LEU A 84 -20.78 23.86 7.27
N THR A 85 -20.58 25.03 7.88
CA THR A 85 -20.10 25.17 9.26
C THR A 85 -21.08 24.55 10.25
N GLU A 86 -22.38 24.85 10.12
CA GLU A 86 -23.42 24.27 10.97
C GLU A 86 -23.48 22.74 10.83
N ARG A 87 -23.29 22.22 9.62
CA ARG A 87 -23.21 20.77 9.43
C ARG A 87 -21.99 20.15 10.11
N GLY A 88 -20.85 20.83 10.06
CA GLY A 88 -19.66 20.45 10.81
C GLY A 88 -19.92 20.40 12.33
N ARG A 89 -20.63 21.40 12.89
CA ARG A 89 -21.04 21.40 14.30
C ARG A 89 -21.92 20.20 14.65
N ARG A 90 -22.97 19.95 13.86
CA ARG A 90 -23.86 18.78 14.08
C ARG A 90 -23.10 17.47 13.99
N GLU A 91 -22.09 17.38 13.13
CA GLU A 91 -21.22 16.21 13.02
C GLU A 91 -20.35 16.01 14.27
N ILE A 92 -19.77 17.09 14.84
CA ILE A 92 -19.07 17.03 16.13
C ILE A 92 -19.99 16.51 17.24
N HIS A 93 -21.22 17.05 17.32
CA HIS A 93 -22.21 16.62 18.31
C HIS A 93 -22.57 15.14 18.19
N ARG A 94 -22.71 14.62 16.96
CA ARG A 94 -22.93 13.18 16.73
C ARG A 94 -21.76 12.31 17.18
N ARG A 95 -20.55 12.88 17.21
CA ARG A 95 -19.33 12.20 17.62
C ARG A 95 -19.08 12.24 19.12
N LYS A 96 -20.03 12.74 19.93
CA LYS A 96 -19.97 12.67 21.40
C LYS A 96 -19.46 11.33 21.94
N PRO A 97 -19.92 10.14 21.46
CA PRO A 97 -19.40 8.86 21.96
C PRO A 97 -17.92 8.63 21.65
N GLN A 98 -17.41 9.16 20.54
CA GLN A 98 -15.98 9.09 20.19
C GLN A 98 -15.17 10.02 21.07
N VAL A 99 -15.69 11.23 21.33
CA VAL A 99 -15.07 12.20 22.22
C VAL A 99 -14.99 11.67 23.65
N GLU A 100 -16.08 11.06 24.15
CA GLU A 100 -16.13 10.38 25.44
C GLU A 100 -15.11 9.24 25.53
N ALA A 101 -15.05 8.39 24.50
CA ALA A 101 -14.09 7.30 24.46
C ALA A 101 -12.62 7.79 24.48
N ALA A 102 -12.33 8.87 23.75
CA ALA A 102 -11.01 9.51 23.75
C ALA A 102 -10.68 10.14 25.11
N PHE A 103 -11.65 10.83 25.72
CA PHE A 103 -11.52 11.41 27.06
C PHE A 103 -11.18 10.33 28.11
N LEU A 104 -11.96 9.25 28.15
CA LEU A 104 -11.72 8.12 29.06
C LEU A 104 -10.41 7.38 28.77
N ALA A 105 -9.95 7.37 27.52
CA ALA A 105 -8.65 6.82 27.17
C ALA A 105 -7.50 7.72 27.67
N ALA A 106 -7.63 9.03 27.55
CA ALA A 106 -6.66 10.00 28.06
C ALA A 106 -6.60 9.98 29.59
N GLU A 107 -7.75 9.89 30.26
CA GLU A 107 -7.83 9.75 31.72
C GLU A 107 -7.07 8.52 32.22
N ARG A 108 -7.28 7.36 31.58
CA ARG A 108 -6.56 6.11 31.91
C ARG A 108 -5.05 6.17 31.71
N ARG A 109 -4.56 7.03 30.81
CA ARG A 109 -3.12 7.20 30.55
C ARG A 109 -2.45 8.16 31.52
N THR A 110 -3.22 8.99 32.20
CA THR A 110 -2.68 10.02 33.09
C THR A 110 -2.33 9.42 34.45
N GLU A 111 -1.17 9.80 35.01
CA GLU A 111 -0.77 9.35 36.35
C GLU A 111 -1.80 9.82 37.39
N GLY A 112 -2.44 8.86 38.07
CA GLY A 112 -3.51 9.14 39.02
C GLY A 112 -4.93 9.10 38.45
N GLY A 113 -5.10 8.80 37.15
CA GLY A 113 -6.40 8.55 36.54
C GLY A 113 -7.33 9.76 36.55
N LYS A 114 -6.76 10.97 36.42
CA LYS A 114 -7.49 12.24 36.48
C LYS A 114 -6.98 13.16 35.39
N LEU A 115 -7.88 13.69 34.57
CA LEU A 115 -7.56 14.75 33.63
C LEU A 115 -7.67 16.11 34.29
N THR A 116 -6.67 16.96 34.08
CA THR A 116 -6.67 18.38 34.50
C THR A 116 -6.54 19.28 33.28
N LEU A 117 -6.65 20.60 33.45
CA LEU A 117 -6.58 21.58 32.36
C LEU A 117 -5.32 21.44 31.49
N VAL A 118 -4.18 21.08 32.10
CA VAL A 118 -2.89 20.87 31.41
C VAL A 118 -2.95 19.76 30.35
N HIS A 119 -3.89 18.82 30.48
CA HIS A 119 -4.03 17.69 29.56
C HIS A 119 -4.95 17.98 28.37
N MET A 120 -5.72 19.08 28.40
CA MET A 120 -6.71 19.39 27.36
C MET A 120 -6.10 19.56 25.96
N PRO A 121 -4.96 20.26 25.76
CA PRO A 121 -4.34 20.34 24.44
C PRO A 121 -4.01 18.96 23.84
N LEU A 122 -3.54 18.02 24.66
CA LEU A 122 -3.24 16.66 24.21
C LEU A 122 -4.50 15.87 23.84
N LEU A 123 -5.60 16.06 24.58
CA LEU A 123 -6.89 15.46 24.23
C LEU A 123 -7.40 16.02 22.88
N ILE A 124 -7.30 17.32 22.67
CA ILE A 124 -7.70 17.96 21.40
C ILE A 124 -6.86 17.41 20.24
N ARG A 125 -5.54 17.30 20.40
CA ARG A 125 -4.68 16.68 19.38
C ARG A 125 -5.08 15.23 19.10
N GLN A 126 -5.40 14.45 20.13
CA GLN A 126 -5.87 13.06 19.94
C GLN A 126 -7.19 12.99 19.16
N LEU A 127 -8.11 13.95 19.36
CA LEU A 127 -9.35 14.02 18.59
C LEU A 127 -9.09 14.42 17.13
N ASP A 128 -8.19 15.37 16.91
CA ASP A 128 -7.73 15.77 15.57
C ASP A 128 -7.14 14.57 14.81
N GLU A 129 -6.22 13.84 15.45
CA GLU A 129 -5.62 12.61 14.93
C GLU A 129 -6.66 11.51 14.69
N LEU A 130 -7.58 11.28 15.65
CA LEU A 130 -8.65 10.27 15.55
C LEU A 130 -9.55 10.50 14.33
N TRP A 131 -9.75 11.76 13.96
CA TRP A 131 -10.56 12.17 12.81
C TRP A 131 -9.75 12.45 11.56
N SER A 132 -8.41 12.36 11.63
CA SER A 132 -7.46 12.62 10.54
C SER A 132 -7.67 14.02 9.94
N LEU A 133 -7.63 15.04 10.81
CA LEU A 133 -7.90 16.42 10.43
C LEU A 133 -6.64 17.25 10.19
N ASP A 134 -5.46 16.68 10.40
CA ASP A 134 -4.14 17.27 10.12
C ASP A 134 -3.91 18.64 10.80
N GLY A 135 -4.34 18.75 12.06
CA GLY A 135 -4.24 19.95 12.89
C GLY A 135 -5.33 20.99 12.61
N ALA A 136 -6.27 20.74 11.69
CA ALA A 136 -7.34 21.67 11.38
C ALA A 136 -8.31 21.88 12.56
N PHE A 137 -8.48 20.88 13.43
CA PHE A 137 -9.24 21.00 14.67
C PHE A 137 -8.40 21.66 15.76
N GLU A 138 -7.16 21.19 15.98
CA GLU A 138 -6.25 21.74 17.01
C GLU A 138 -6.03 23.25 16.83
N SER A 139 -5.80 23.71 15.60
CA SER A 139 -5.53 25.12 15.28
C SER A 139 -6.70 26.08 15.52
N LYS A 140 -7.93 25.57 15.69
CA LYS A 140 -9.13 26.40 15.95
C LYS A 140 -9.66 26.27 17.38
N MET A 141 -9.01 25.46 18.21
CA MET A 141 -9.30 25.39 19.64
C MET A 141 -8.56 26.52 20.38
N PRO A 142 -9.01 26.92 21.58
CA PRO A 142 -8.36 27.99 22.31
C PRO A 142 -7.02 27.51 22.88
N ASP A 143 -6.09 28.46 23.03
CA ASP A 143 -4.78 28.19 23.63
C ASP A 143 -4.87 27.83 25.12
N THR A 144 -5.88 28.37 25.81
CA THR A 144 -6.17 28.08 27.23
C THR A 144 -7.58 27.53 27.41
N TYR A 145 -7.75 26.74 28.46
CA TYR A 145 -8.98 25.97 28.74
C TYR A 145 -9.62 26.38 30.08
N ASP A 146 -9.24 27.56 30.59
CA ASP A 146 -9.59 28.02 31.94
C ASP A 146 -11.10 28.13 32.16
N ASP A 147 -11.87 28.30 31.07
CA ASP A 147 -13.34 28.38 31.08
C ASP A 147 -14.04 27.03 31.35
N ILE A 148 -13.33 25.90 31.37
CA ILE A 148 -13.92 24.59 31.70
C ILE A 148 -14.31 24.52 33.19
N LEU A 149 -13.47 25.07 34.06
CA LEU A 149 -13.64 25.00 35.51
C LEU A 149 -13.90 26.39 36.09
N PRO A 150 -14.63 26.49 37.21
CA PRO A 150 -14.77 27.77 37.91
C PRO A 150 -13.41 28.33 38.34
N PRO A 151 -13.25 29.67 38.39
CA PRO A 151 -12.01 30.30 38.85
C PRO A 151 -11.56 29.77 40.22
N GLY A 152 -10.29 29.39 40.34
CA GLY A 152 -9.71 28.82 41.58
C GLY A 152 -9.71 27.29 41.67
N HIS A 153 -10.24 26.59 40.67
CA HIS A 153 -10.28 25.13 40.61
C HIS A 153 -9.32 24.53 39.55
N GLU A 154 -8.27 25.26 39.14
CA GLU A 154 -7.38 24.89 38.03
C GLU A 154 -6.70 23.51 38.18
N THR A 155 -6.50 23.05 39.42
CA THR A 155 -5.86 21.76 39.73
C THR A 155 -6.85 20.61 39.88
N GLU A 156 -8.16 20.87 39.81
CA GLU A 156 -9.16 19.83 39.98
C GLU A 156 -9.28 18.92 38.76
N ALA A 157 -9.77 17.70 39.01
CA ALA A 157 -10.04 16.75 37.95
C ALA A 157 -11.28 17.20 37.17
N ILE A 158 -11.14 17.29 35.85
CA ILE A 158 -12.22 17.61 34.92
C ILE A 158 -13.02 16.34 34.70
N THR A 159 -14.34 16.39 34.90
CA THR A 159 -15.24 15.31 34.50
C THR A 159 -15.59 15.43 33.02
N PHE A 160 -15.98 14.31 32.40
CA PHE A 160 -16.39 14.34 31.00
C PHE A 160 -17.59 15.27 30.76
N GLU A 161 -18.54 15.33 31.69
CA GLU A 161 -19.72 16.20 31.58
C GLU A 161 -19.34 17.68 31.58
N ALA A 162 -18.44 18.10 32.47
CA ALA A 162 -17.97 19.48 32.54
C ALA A 162 -17.20 19.87 31.27
N PHE A 163 -16.31 18.99 30.81
CA PHE A 163 -15.62 19.17 29.54
C PHE A 163 -16.59 19.26 28.37
N TRP A 164 -17.57 18.35 28.28
CA TRP A 164 -18.50 18.29 27.17
C TRP A 164 -19.41 19.52 27.13
N GLU A 165 -19.93 19.98 28.26
CA GLU A 165 -20.77 21.17 28.33
C GLU A 165 -20.01 22.42 27.84
N TRP A 166 -18.77 22.59 28.30
CA TRP A 166 -17.89 23.65 27.80
C TRP A 166 -17.60 23.50 26.30
N PHE A 167 -17.26 22.28 25.86
CA PHE A 167 -16.87 21.98 24.49
C PHE A 167 -18.02 22.22 23.50
N GLU A 168 -19.22 21.77 23.84
CA GLU A 168 -20.46 22.01 23.09
C GLU A 168 -20.73 23.52 22.98
N ALA A 169 -20.67 24.25 24.10
CA ALA A 169 -20.84 25.69 24.09
C ALA A 169 -19.76 26.43 23.26
N TYR A 170 -18.52 25.93 23.25
CA TYR A 170 -17.44 26.49 22.45
C TYR A 170 -17.67 26.26 20.95
N VAL A 171 -17.99 25.02 20.56
CA VAL A 171 -18.26 24.62 19.16
C VAL A 171 -19.47 25.35 18.59
N ASP A 172 -20.50 25.61 19.39
CA ASP A 172 -21.69 26.35 18.95
C ASP A 172 -21.40 27.84 18.68
N ARG A 173 -20.44 28.43 19.41
CA ARG A 173 -20.06 29.85 19.26
C ARG A 173 -18.99 30.07 18.18
N HIS A 174 -18.09 29.11 17.97
CA HIS A 174 -16.94 29.26 17.09
C HIS A 174 -17.09 28.41 15.82
N GLU A 175 -16.39 28.79 14.76
CA GLU A 175 -16.42 28.05 13.49
C GLU A 175 -15.28 27.04 13.43
N VAL A 176 -15.44 25.94 14.18
CA VAL A 176 -14.34 25.00 14.44
C VAL A 176 -14.05 24.09 13.24
N LEU A 177 -15.03 23.38 12.70
CA LEU A 177 -14.82 22.47 11.56
C LEU A 177 -15.94 22.59 10.54
N ARG A 178 -15.61 22.31 9.28
CA ARG A 178 -16.57 22.14 8.20
C ARG A 178 -16.83 20.67 7.96
N ARG A 179 -17.92 20.34 7.25
CA ARG A 179 -18.18 18.96 6.83
C ARG A 179 -17.05 18.41 5.96
N GLU A 180 -16.51 19.21 5.06
CA GLU A 180 -15.46 18.79 4.13
C GLU A 180 -14.20 18.31 4.86
N ASP A 181 -13.89 18.87 6.04
CA ASP A 181 -12.73 18.43 6.84
C ASP A 181 -12.91 16.97 7.30
N PHE A 182 -14.12 16.61 7.77
CA PHE A 182 -14.44 15.23 8.13
C PHE A 182 -14.45 14.27 6.94
N GLU A 183 -14.94 14.72 5.78
CA GLU A 183 -14.94 13.91 4.56
C GLU A 183 -13.52 13.69 4.04
N ARG A 184 -12.64 14.70 4.12
CA ARG A 184 -11.21 14.58 3.82
C ARG A 184 -10.56 13.56 4.75
N GLY A 185 -10.72 13.70 6.06
CA GLY A 185 -10.15 12.77 7.04
C GLY A 185 -10.68 11.33 6.91
N ALA A 186 -11.96 11.16 6.55
CA ALA A 186 -12.52 9.84 6.23
C ALA A 186 -11.84 9.20 5.01
N LYS A 187 -11.66 9.97 3.92
CA LYS A 187 -10.96 9.48 2.71
C LYS A 187 -9.50 9.12 2.98
N LEU A 188 -8.79 9.93 3.76
CA LEU A 188 -7.40 9.65 4.14
C LEU A 188 -7.29 8.33 4.89
N ARG A 189 -8.14 8.10 5.90
CA ARG A 189 -8.15 6.82 6.65
C ARG A 189 -8.48 5.62 5.78
N GLU A 190 -9.39 5.77 4.82
CA GLU A 190 -9.69 4.70 3.85
C GLU A 190 -8.47 4.38 2.96
N GLN A 191 -7.75 5.41 2.50
CA GLN A 191 -6.53 5.25 1.71
C GLN A 191 -5.40 4.59 2.51
N GLU A 192 -5.15 5.05 3.74
CA GLU A 192 -4.16 4.46 4.64
C GLU A 192 -4.48 3.00 4.98
N ALA A 193 -5.75 2.69 5.25
CA ALA A 193 -6.19 1.32 5.50
C ALA A 193 -5.98 0.44 4.27
N HIS A 194 -6.23 0.96 3.06
CA HIS A 194 -5.97 0.24 1.82
C HIS A 194 -4.48 -0.04 1.63
N ILE A 195 -3.62 0.96 1.79
CA ILE A 195 -2.16 0.82 1.68
C ILE A 195 -1.63 -0.17 2.72
N LYS A 196 -2.08 -0.06 3.97
CA LYS A 196 -1.69 -0.97 5.05
C LYS A 196 -2.07 -2.42 4.70
N LYS A 197 -3.29 -2.63 4.21
CA LYS A 197 -3.75 -3.96 3.80
C LYS A 197 -2.92 -4.53 2.64
N GLN A 198 -2.57 -3.70 1.66
CA GLN A 198 -1.69 -4.11 0.55
C GLN A 198 -0.31 -4.56 1.05
N ARG A 199 0.31 -3.77 1.93
CA ARG A 199 1.60 -4.12 2.54
C ARG A 199 1.54 -5.41 3.35
N GLU A 200 0.48 -5.62 4.11
CA GLU A 200 0.27 -6.86 4.86
C GLU A 200 0.12 -8.06 3.92
N THR A 201 -0.62 -7.93 2.82
CA THR A 201 -0.74 -9.01 1.81
C THR A 201 0.58 -9.30 1.11
N GLU A 202 1.33 -8.27 0.72
CA GLU A 202 2.64 -8.41 0.10
C GLU A 202 3.65 -9.06 1.05
N GLU A 203 3.64 -8.69 2.33
CA GLU A 203 4.54 -9.30 3.31
C GLU A 203 4.22 -10.78 3.53
N VAL A 204 2.93 -11.14 3.58
CA VAL A 204 2.50 -12.55 3.68
C VAL A 204 2.94 -13.34 2.45
N GLU A 205 2.74 -12.79 1.26
CA GLU A 205 3.19 -13.42 0.01
C GLU A 205 4.72 -13.60 -0.03
N ARG A 206 5.47 -12.58 0.39
CA ARG A 206 6.93 -12.64 0.46
C ARG A 206 7.40 -13.74 1.41
N ARG A 207 6.80 -13.85 2.60
CA ARG A 207 7.11 -14.91 3.56
C ARG A 207 6.76 -16.29 3.01
N ALA A 208 5.64 -16.42 2.30
CA ALA A 208 5.25 -17.67 1.65
C ALA A 208 6.27 -18.11 0.58
N ARG A 209 6.70 -17.19 -0.30
CA ARG A 209 7.73 -17.46 -1.32
C ARG A 209 9.08 -17.85 -0.70
N GLN A 210 9.50 -17.17 0.38
CA GLN A 210 10.72 -17.51 1.10
C GLN A 210 10.66 -18.92 1.71
N LEU A 211 9.53 -19.28 2.31
CA LEU A 211 9.33 -20.62 2.88
C LEU A 211 9.31 -21.70 1.81
N GLU A 212 8.66 -21.46 0.68
CA GLU A 212 8.63 -22.38 -0.46
C GLU A 212 10.05 -22.62 -1.00
N ARG A 213 10.83 -21.55 -1.20
CA ARG A 213 12.24 -21.67 -1.64
C ARG A 213 13.11 -22.41 -0.64
N ALA A 214 12.93 -22.17 0.65
CA ALA A 214 13.65 -22.90 1.69
C ALA A 214 13.31 -24.40 1.65
N SER A 215 12.03 -24.73 1.48
CA SER A 215 11.57 -26.12 1.35
C SER A 215 12.11 -26.81 0.09
N GLN A 216 12.09 -26.12 -1.06
CA GLN A 216 12.68 -26.62 -2.30
C GLN A 216 14.19 -26.87 -2.16
N LYS A 217 14.92 -25.94 -1.53
CA LYS A 217 16.36 -26.10 -1.24
C LYS A 217 16.62 -27.32 -0.35
N GLU A 218 15.85 -27.49 0.71
CA GLU A 218 15.97 -28.64 1.61
C GLU A 218 15.65 -29.95 0.91
N SER A 219 14.64 -29.97 0.03
CA SER A 219 14.32 -31.14 -0.79
C SER A 219 15.47 -31.47 -1.75
N ALA A 220 16.02 -30.48 -2.47
CA ALA A 220 17.14 -30.67 -3.38
C ALA A 220 18.40 -31.17 -2.67
N MET A 221 18.69 -30.66 -1.46
CA MET A 221 19.79 -31.13 -0.62
C MET A 221 19.64 -32.59 -0.22
N ARG A 222 18.44 -33.02 0.20
CA ARG A 222 18.15 -34.42 0.54
C ARG A 222 18.31 -35.33 -0.67
N ASP A 223 17.78 -34.91 -1.82
CA ASP A 223 17.91 -35.66 -3.08
C ASP A 223 19.38 -35.81 -3.50
N PHE A 224 20.17 -34.73 -3.37
CA PHE A 224 21.60 -34.77 -3.67
C PHE A 224 22.36 -35.72 -2.75
N GLU A 225 22.14 -35.66 -1.44
CA GLU A 225 22.80 -36.55 -0.48
C GLU A 225 22.45 -38.02 -0.72
N SER A 226 21.19 -38.33 -1.05
CA SER A 226 20.77 -39.68 -1.43
C SER A 226 21.48 -40.14 -2.72
N THR A 227 21.47 -39.30 -3.75
CA THR A 227 22.07 -39.62 -5.06
C THR A 227 23.59 -39.77 -4.96
N ARG A 228 24.24 -38.91 -4.17
CA ARG A 228 25.67 -38.99 -3.85
C ARG A 228 26.00 -40.32 -3.18
N LYS A 229 25.19 -40.75 -2.22
CA LYS A 229 25.37 -42.05 -1.57
C LYS A 229 25.24 -43.19 -2.57
N ASP A 230 24.24 -43.15 -3.46
CA ASP A 230 24.06 -44.18 -4.49
C ASP A 230 25.26 -44.29 -5.43
N ILE A 231 25.90 -43.16 -5.77
CA ILE A 231 27.15 -43.15 -6.56
C ILE A 231 28.31 -43.77 -5.77
N LEU A 232 28.47 -43.38 -4.51
CA LEU A 232 29.55 -43.89 -3.66
C LEU A 232 29.40 -45.39 -3.35
N ASP A 233 28.19 -45.90 -3.23
CA ASP A 233 27.94 -47.31 -2.95
C ASP A 233 27.96 -48.18 -4.24
N ASN A 234 27.93 -47.57 -5.43
CA ASN A 234 27.91 -48.31 -6.70
C ASN A 234 29.31 -48.88 -7.04
N PRO A 235 29.44 -50.20 -7.27
CA PRO A 235 30.74 -50.82 -7.55
C PRO A 235 31.38 -50.33 -8.87
N THR A 236 30.58 -49.88 -9.83
CA THR A 236 31.09 -49.35 -11.12
C THR A 236 31.75 -47.99 -10.92
N TRP A 237 31.12 -47.09 -10.15
CA TRP A 237 31.69 -45.78 -9.83
C TRP A 237 32.90 -45.89 -8.90
N GLN A 238 32.95 -46.92 -8.06
CA GLN A 238 34.14 -47.22 -7.26
C GLN A 238 35.37 -47.53 -8.12
N ARG A 239 35.21 -48.10 -9.32
CA ARG A 239 36.34 -48.29 -10.26
C ARG A 239 36.88 -46.96 -10.79
N VAL A 240 36.01 -45.98 -11.03
CA VAL A 240 36.43 -44.61 -11.41
C VAL A 240 37.15 -43.93 -10.25
N LEU A 241 36.58 -44.00 -9.05
CA LEU A 241 37.12 -43.32 -7.86
C LEU A 241 38.42 -43.95 -7.33
N LYS A 242 38.59 -45.28 -7.42
CA LYS A 242 39.73 -46.00 -6.85
C LYS A 242 40.74 -46.47 -7.89
N ASP A 243 40.26 -47.00 -9.01
CA ASP A 243 41.10 -47.70 -10.01
C ASP A 243 41.47 -46.80 -11.20
N GLY A 244 40.98 -45.56 -11.24
CA GLY A 244 41.26 -44.60 -12.32
C GLY A 244 40.55 -44.94 -13.63
N ALA A 245 39.49 -45.76 -13.59
CA ALA A 245 38.65 -46.02 -14.76
C ALA A 245 37.97 -44.74 -15.25
N ILE A 246 37.63 -44.67 -16.53
CA ILE A 246 36.97 -43.51 -17.16
C ILE A 246 35.67 -43.98 -17.83
N LEU A 247 34.59 -43.20 -17.68
CA LEU A 247 33.38 -43.37 -18.49
C LEU A 247 33.54 -42.61 -19.80
N THR A 248 33.94 -43.28 -20.87
CA THR A 248 34.11 -42.68 -22.20
C THR A 248 32.83 -42.87 -23.03
N GLY A 249 32.46 -41.87 -23.83
CA GLY A 249 31.32 -41.95 -24.76
C GLY A 249 31.64 -42.62 -26.10
N GLY A 250 32.81 -43.23 -26.23
CA GLY A 250 33.34 -43.77 -27.49
C GLY A 250 33.00 -45.24 -27.74
N VAL A 251 33.04 -45.63 -29.02
CA VAL A 251 32.69 -46.99 -29.51
C VAL A 251 33.81 -48.02 -29.25
N GLU A 252 35.00 -47.58 -28.84
CA GLU A 252 36.14 -48.45 -28.53
C GLU A 252 36.27 -48.62 -27.01
N GLU A 253 35.97 -49.83 -26.52
CA GLU A 253 36.20 -50.23 -25.13
C GLU A 253 37.72 -50.34 -24.89
N ASP A 254 38.35 -49.22 -24.54
CA ASP A 254 39.73 -49.24 -24.05
C ASP A 254 39.82 -50.10 -22.78
N GLU A 255 40.92 -50.87 -22.65
CA GLU A 255 41.21 -51.68 -21.46
C GLU A 255 41.18 -50.80 -20.21
N GLY A 256 40.08 -50.86 -19.45
CA GLY A 256 39.90 -50.07 -18.23
C GLY A 256 38.68 -49.15 -18.20
N SER A 257 37.94 -49.01 -19.30
CA SER A 257 36.69 -48.23 -19.33
C SER A 257 35.55 -48.87 -18.53
N ILE A 258 34.57 -48.05 -18.10
CA ILE A 258 33.32 -48.55 -17.51
C ILE A 258 32.21 -48.64 -18.58
N PRO A 259 31.23 -49.57 -18.45
CA PRO A 259 30.20 -49.75 -19.45
C PRO A 259 29.35 -48.49 -19.66
N VAL A 260 29.04 -48.13 -20.91
CA VAL A 260 28.17 -46.97 -21.23
C VAL A 260 26.70 -47.17 -20.85
N GLN A 261 26.29 -48.38 -20.44
CA GLN A 261 24.93 -48.68 -20.03
C GLN A 261 24.92 -49.43 -18.70
N GLY A 262 23.93 -49.13 -17.85
CA GLY A 262 23.66 -49.90 -16.65
C GLY A 262 23.14 -49.08 -15.48
N ASN A 263 22.99 -49.75 -14.34
CA ASN A 263 22.39 -49.18 -13.13
C ASN A 263 23.22 -48.05 -12.47
N HIS A 264 24.40 -47.75 -13.00
CA HIS A 264 25.26 -46.67 -12.53
C HIS A 264 24.95 -45.32 -13.20
N ILE A 265 24.31 -45.28 -14.37
CA ILE A 265 23.96 -43.99 -15.02
C ILE A 265 22.77 -43.25 -14.37
N PRO A 266 21.70 -43.91 -13.84
CA PRO A 266 20.56 -43.17 -13.27
C PRO A 266 20.93 -42.23 -12.11
N PRO A 267 21.80 -42.61 -11.13
CA PRO A 267 22.27 -41.68 -10.11
C PRO A 267 23.04 -40.49 -10.70
N LEU A 268 23.91 -40.72 -11.67
CA LEU A 268 24.64 -39.64 -12.35
C LEU A 268 23.68 -38.67 -13.06
N ARG A 269 22.68 -39.21 -13.75
CA ARG A 269 21.63 -38.41 -14.39
C ARG A 269 20.89 -37.54 -13.38
N LYS A 270 20.50 -38.12 -12.25
CA LYS A 270 19.83 -37.38 -11.18
C LYS A 270 20.70 -36.25 -10.62
N LEU A 271 22.03 -36.40 -10.59
CA LEU A 271 22.91 -35.27 -10.29
C LEU A 271 22.82 -34.16 -11.34
N PHE A 272 22.86 -34.47 -12.63
CA PHE A 272 22.68 -33.45 -13.67
C PHE A 272 21.31 -32.76 -13.61
N GLU A 273 20.24 -33.50 -13.28
CA GLU A 273 18.93 -32.91 -13.00
C GLU A 273 19.00 -31.93 -11.81
N LEU A 274 19.68 -32.30 -10.72
CA LEU A 274 19.84 -31.45 -9.53
C LEU A 274 20.72 -30.21 -9.77
N TYR A 275 21.68 -30.29 -10.71
CA TYR A 275 22.48 -29.14 -11.17
C TYR A 275 21.77 -28.28 -12.23
N ASN A 276 20.50 -28.57 -12.54
CA ASN A 276 19.71 -27.91 -13.60
C ASN A 276 20.34 -28.00 -15.01
N LEU A 277 21.14 -29.03 -15.27
CA LEU A 277 21.74 -29.28 -16.59
C LEU A 277 20.89 -30.23 -17.44
N LEU A 278 20.00 -30.97 -16.81
CA LEU A 278 19.12 -31.92 -17.47
C LEU A 278 17.67 -31.72 -17.01
N ALA A 279 16.74 -31.76 -17.95
CA ALA A 279 15.32 -31.70 -17.63
C ALA A 279 14.88 -32.94 -16.82
N PRO A 280 14.03 -32.76 -15.79
CA PRO A 280 13.54 -33.85 -14.98
C PRO A 280 12.69 -34.84 -15.79
N GLY A 281 12.79 -36.13 -15.47
CA GLY A 281 11.93 -37.17 -16.05
C GLY A 281 12.42 -37.79 -17.36
N THR A 282 13.63 -37.47 -17.80
CA THR A 282 14.34 -38.32 -18.78
C THR A 282 14.53 -39.73 -18.17
N THR A 283 14.58 -40.79 -18.97
CA THR A 283 14.59 -42.20 -18.45
C THR A 283 15.68 -43.08 -19.06
N SER A 284 16.70 -42.46 -19.67
CA SER A 284 17.79 -43.17 -20.35
C SER A 284 18.64 -44.00 -19.37
N ASN A 285 18.68 -45.30 -19.65
CA ASN A 285 19.62 -46.33 -19.16
C ASN A 285 21.08 -46.18 -19.61
N SER A 286 21.34 -45.26 -20.54
CA SER A 286 22.60 -45.17 -21.28
C SER A 286 23.26 -43.82 -21.12
N TRP A 287 24.59 -43.83 -21.09
CA TRP A 287 25.44 -42.70 -21.37
C TRP A 287 25.26 -42.32 -22.85
N ASP A 288 24.39 -41.34 -23.10
CA ASP A 288 24.06 -40.84 -24.42
C ASP A 288 24.63 -39.43 -24.65
N ASP A 289 24.49 -38.91 -25.87
CA ASP A 289 24.99 -37.59 -26.26
C ASP A 289 24.42 -36.45 -25.39
N THR A 290 23.24 -36.65 -24.79
CA THR A 290 22.62 -35.65 -23.91
C THR A 290 23.37 -35.58 -22.58
N LEU A 291 23.63 -36.73 -21.95
CA LEU A 291 24.40 -36.78 -20.70
C LEU A 291 25.84 -36.34 -20.89
N LEU A 292 26.45 -36.67 -22.04
CA LEU A 292 27.77 -36.20 -22.41
C LEU A 292 27.80 -34.67 -22.55
N ALA A 293 26.79 -34.07 -23.18
CA ALA A 293 26.68 -32.61 -23.29
C ALA A 293 26.51 -31.94 -21.91
N CYS A 294 25.63 -32.45 -21.05
CA CYS A 294 25.46 -31.95 -19.68
C CYS A 294 26.77 -32.00 -18.88
N TRP A 295 27.52 -33.09 -19.03
CA TRP A 295 28.83 -33.23 -18.40
C TRP A 295 29.83 -32.20 -18.91
N GLN A 296 29.94 -32.07 -20.23
CA GLN A 296 30.89 -31.15 -20.84
C GLN A 296 30.61 -29.71 -20.43
N GLU A 297 29.33 -29.30 -20.42
CA GLU A 297 28.90 -27.99 -19.94
C GLU A 297 29.28 -27.78 -18.46
N TRP A 298 28.99 -28.77 -17.60
CA TRP A 298 29.29 -28.68 -16.17
C TRP A 298 30.78 -28.58 -15.87
N ALA A 299 31.57 -29.38 -16.59
CA ALA A 299 33.01 -29.51 -16.41
C ALA A 299 33.76 -28.30 -16.97
N GLU A 300 33.34 -27.78 -18.12
CA GLU A 300 33.87 -26.54 -18.70
C GLU A 300 33.62 -25.36 -17.77
N ALA A 301 32.42 -25.25 -17.18
CA ALA A 301 32.10 -24.21 -16.20
C ALA A 301 32.93 -24.27 -14.91
N ARG A 302 33.68 -25.35 -14.69
CA ARG A 302 34.54 -25.59 -13.51
C ARG A 302 36.01 -25.77 -13.86
N GLU A 303 36.38 -25.53 -15.11
CA GLU A 303 37.77 -25.61 -15.58
C GLU A 303 38.42 -26.99 -15.31
N ILE A 304 37.64 -28.08 -15.44
CA ILE A 304 38.18 -29.44 -15.30
C ILE A 304 38.90 -29.82 -16.60
N ASP A 305 40.18 -30.19 -16.49
CA ASP A 305 40.98 -30.66 -17.62
C ASP A 305 40.47 -32.01 -18.18
N ASP A 306 40.74 -32.28 -19.46
CA ASP A 306 40.41 -33.54 -20.16
C ASP A 306 38.93 -33.98 -20.16
N TYR A 307 38.00 -33.08 -19.84
CA TYR A 307 36.55 -33.33 -19.75
C TYR A 307 35.91 -33.89 -21.03
N LYS A 308 36.55 -33.71 -22.19
CA LYS A 308 36.08 -34.22 -23.49
C LYS A 308 36.18 -35.74 -23.62
N THR A 309 37.05 -36.37 -22.83
CA THR A 309 37.29 -37.82 -22.89
C THR A 309 36.23 -38.62 -22.15
N GLY A 310 35.59 -38.03 -21.13
CA GLY A 310 34.62 -38.71 -20.31
C GLY A 310 34.61 -38.22 -18.87
N ILE A 311 33.98 -39.00 -17.99
CA ILE A 311 34.01 -38.75 -16.55
C ILE A 311 35.19 -39.47 -15.92
N ALA A 312 36.20 -38.70 -15.51
CA ALA A 312 37.34 -39.14 -14.73
C ALA A 312 37.12 -38.93 -13.21
N ARG A 313 38.04 -39.44 -12.40
CA ARG A 313 37.99 -39.37 -10.94
C ARG A 313 37.78 -37.95 -10.40
N GLU A 314 38.62 -37.00 -10.81
CA GLU A 314 38.61 -35.63 -10.27
C GLU A 314 37.25 -34.96 -10.49
N GLY A 315 36.73 -35.07 -11.71
CA GLY A 315 35.45 -34.45 -12.01
C GLY A 315 34.26 -35.18 -11.36
N LEU A 316 34.33 -36.50 -11.12
CA LEU A 316 33.30 -37.21 -10.33
C LEU A 316 33.35 -36.83 -8.83
N GLU A 317 34.55 -36.69 -8.26
CA GLU A 317 34.73 -36.20 -6.88
C GLU A 317 34.16 -34.79 -6.73
N MET A 318 34.42 -33.90 -7.70
CA MET A 318 33.88 -32.55 -7.69
C MET A 318 32.37 -32.49 -7.93
N LEU A 319 31.82 -33.34 -8.83
CA LEU A 319 30.39 -33.41 -9.11
C LEU A 319 29.58 -33.87 -7.89
N THR A 320 30.17 -34.78 -7.11
CA THR A 320 29.60 -35.32 -5.87
C THR A 320 29.98 -34.53 -4.61
N ASP A 321 30.67 -33.41 -4.74
CA ASP A 321 31.06 -32.59 -3.59
C ASP A 321 29.87 -31.77 -3.04
N LEU A 322 29.66 -31.87 -1.72
CA LEU A 322 28.56 -31.20 -1.03
C LEU A 322 28.76 -29.67 -0.99
N GLY A 323 30.01 -29.20 -0.92
CA GLY A 323 30.34 -27.79 -0.94
C GLY A 323 30.00 -27.16 -2.29
N GLN A 324 30.39 -27.82 -3.38
CA GLN A 324 30.09 -27.42 -4.76
C GLN A 324 28.59 -27.38 -5.02
N PHE A 325 27.82 -28.38 -4.57
CA PHE A 325 26.37 -28.37 -4.73
C PHE A 325 25.69 -27.27 -3.91
N LYS A 326 26.13 -27.02 -2.67
CA LYS A 326 25.64 -25.88 -1.86
C LYS A 326 25.93 -24.54 -2.53
N ALA A 327 27.11 -24.38 -3.12
CA ALA A 327 27.47 -23.19 -3.89
C ALA A 327 26.59 -23.04 -5.12
N HIS A 328 26.29 -24.14 -5.82
CA HIS A 328 25.35 -24.16 -6.94
C HIS A 328 23.94 -23.72 -6.50
N LEU A 329 23.36 -24.30 -5.44
CA LEU A 329 22.05 -23.88 -4.93
C LEU A 329 22.04 -22.41 -4.51
N ALA A 330 23.13 -21.90 -3.93
CA ALA A 330 23.26 -20.49 -3.59
C ALA A 330 23.40 -19.58 -4.83
N SER A 331 23.93 -20.08 -5.95
CA SER A 331 23.96 -19.36 -7.23
C SER A 331 22.60 -19.32 -7.91
N VAL A 332 21.86 -20.45 -7.91
CA VAL A 332 20.50 -20.54 -8.46
C VAL A 332 19.54 -19.65 -7.67
N GLN A 333 19.69 -19.57 -6.35
CA GLN A 333 18.90 -18.67 -5.49
C GLN A 333 19.14 -17.19 -5.74
N ARG A 334 20.31 -16.80 -6.26
CA ARG A 334 20.63 -15.42 -6.62
C ARG A 334 20.18 -15.05 -8.04
N GLY A 335 19.46 -15.96 -8.71
CA GLY A 335 19.15 -15.84 -10.13
C GLY A 335 20.39 -16.10 -10.98
N ALA A 336 20.25 -16.96 -11.98
CA ALA A 336 21.25 -17.08 -13.03
C ALA A 336 21.29 -15.75 -13.82
N GLY A 337 22.21 -14.86 -13.48
CA GLY A 337 22.72 -13.85 -14.40
C GLY A 337 21.83 -12.64 -14.71
N GLY A 338 21.02 -12.16 -13.76
CA GLY A 338 20.57 -10.77 -13.79
C GLY A 338 21.60 -9.87 -13.11
N LYS A 339 22.56 -9.29 -13.85
CA LYS A 339 23.14 -8.01 -13.41
C LYS A 339 21.95 -7.10 -13.07
N PHE A 340 21.86 -6.56 -11.86
CA PHE A 340 20.82 -5.61 -11.43
C PHE A 340 20.31 -4.80 -12.63
N ALA A 341 19.15 -5.20 -13.15
CA ALA A 341 18.66 -4.70 -14.41
C ALA A 341 17.84 -3.46 -14.09
N VAL A 342 18.46 -2.30 -14.34
CA VAL A 342 17.83 -0.98 -14.28
C VAL A 342 17.67 -0.45 -12.85
N CYS A 343 18.49 0.56 -12.56
CA CYS A 343 18.26 1.49 -11.47
C CYS A 343 17.56 2.70 -12.09
N VAL A 344 16.27 2.90 -11.82
CA VAL A 344 15.57 4.13 -12.23
C VAL A 344 15.60 5.06 -11.02
N ILE A 345 16.24 6.22 -11.18
CA ILE A 345 16.17 7.30 -10.21
C ILE A 345 15.02 8.20 -10.66
N MET A 346 13.92 8.19 -9.90
CA MET A 346 12.78 9.08 -10.13
C MET A 346 12.92 10.29 -9.22
N ASP A 347 12.96 11.48 -9.81
CA ASP A 347 12.90 12.75 -9.08
C ASP A 347 11.44 13.01 -8.68
N ASN A 348 11.18 12.92 -7.37
CA ASN A 348 9.86 13.09 -6.78
C ASN A 348 9.82 14.38 -5.94
N SER A 349 10.40 15.47 -6.45
CA SER A 349 10.35 16.79 -5.80
C SER A 349 8.91 17.33 -5.77
N GLN A 350 8.17 17.00 -4.71
CA GLN A 350 7.02 17.76 -4.22
C GLN A 350 7.39 18.30 -2.85
N ASP A 351 7.35 19.63 -2.71
CA ASP A 351 7.90 20.43 -1.60
C ASP A 351 9.44 20.51 -1.59
N ASP A 352 10.01 21.57 -0.99
CA ASP A 352 11.44 21.96 -1.02
C ASP A 352 12.44 20.88 -0.50
N GLU A 353 12.00 19.64 -0.25
CA GLU A 353 12.82 18.46 0.01
C GLU A 353 12.96 17.61 -1.27
N GLU A 354 14.09 17.75 -1.98
CA GLU A 354 14.46 16.85 -3.07
C GLU A 354 14.60 15.40 -2.56
N ARG A 355 13.56 14.57 -2.75
CA ARG A 355 13.59 13.13 -2.46
C ARG A 355 13.68 12.33 -3.75
N PHE A 356 14.70 11.48 -3.84
CA PHE A 356 14.90 10.59 -4.97
C PHE A 356 14.43 9.19 -4.61
N GLU A 357 13.60 8.61 -5.46
CA GLU A 357 13.18 7.21 -5.32
C GLU A 357 14.04 6.36 -6.24
N LEU A 358 14.79 5.44 -5.63
CA LEU A 358 15.63 4.47 -6.31
C LEU A 358 14.82 3.18 -6.48
N GLU A 359 14.42 2.86 -7.70
CA GLU A 359 13.80 1.58 -8.01
C GLU A 359 14.88 0.59 -8.47
N CYS A 360 15.12 -0.44 -7.66
CA CYS A 360 16.01 -1.54 -7.98
C CYS A 360 15.18 -2.80 -8.19
N VAL A 361 15.35 -3.48 -9.32
CA VAL A 361 14.73 -4.79 -9.51
C VAL A 361 15.60 -5.84 -8.81
N ASP A 362 15.00 -6.59 -7.88
CA ASP A 362 15.70 -7.70 -7.21
C ASP A 362 15.89 -8.91 -8.13
N ASP A 363 16.58 -9.93 -7.62
CA ASP A 363 16.85 -11.18 -8.34
C ASP A 363 15.57 -11.92 -8.78
N ASP A 364 14.40 -11.51 -8.27
CA ASP A 364 13.08 -12.07 -8.56
C ASP A 364 12.27 -11.24 -9.56
N GLY A 365 12.83 -10.16 -10.09
CA GLY A 365 12.09 -9.26 -10.97
C GLY A 365 11.14 -8.32 -10.22
N VAL A 366 11.24 -8.23 -8.89
CA VAL A 366 10.38 -7.38 -8.07
C VAL A 366 11.05 -6.03 -7.87
N PRO A 367 10.37 -4.92 -8.18
CA PRO A 367 10.90 -3.59 -7.90
C PRO A 367 10.94 -3.35 -6.39
N ILE A 368 12.11 -2.99 -5.89
CA ILE A 368 12.35 -2.50 -4.53
C ILE A 368 12.65 -1.01 -4.62
N CYS A 369 11.76 -0.21 -4.02
CA CYS A 369 11.92 1.24 -3.96
C CYS A 369 12.63 1.66 -2.65
N PHE A 370 13.65 2.49 -2.78
CA PHE A 370 14.34 3.13 -1.66
C PHE A 370 14.26 4.64 -1.80
N ASN A 371 13.96 5.33 -0.69
CA ASN A 371 14.18 6.77 -0.64
C ASN A 371 15.66 7.03 -0.38
N VAL A 372 16.32 7.72 -1.29
CA VAL A 372 17.74 8.09 -1.19
C VAL A 372 17.89 9.61 -1.24
N THR A 373 18.93 10.11 -0.59
CA THR A 373 19.30 11.52 -0.69
C THR A 373 19.90 11.82 -2.05
N LYS A 374 19.90 13.09 -2.48
CA LYS A 374 20.56 13.54 -3.72
C LYS A 374 21.99 13.03 -3.85
N VAL A 375 22.77 13.15 -2.77
CA VAL A 375 24.19 12.73 -2.73
C VAL A 375 24.31 11.23 -3.00
N MET A 376 23.44 10.41 -2.40
CA MET A 376 23.43 8.96 -2.64
C MET A 376 22.97 8.63 -4.06
N ALA A 377 21.97 9.33 -4.59
CA ALA A 377 21.51 9.14 -5.97
C ALA A 377 22.63 9.45 -6.99
N GLU A 378 23.39 10.53 -6.78
CA GLU A 378 24.54 10.91 -7.60
C GLU A 378 25.68 9.88 -7.50
N GLU A 379 26.01 9.42 -6.30
CA GLU A 379 27.02 8.36 -6.07
C GLU A 379 26.64 7.05 -6.77
N ILE A 380 25.37 6.62 -6.64
CA ILE A 380 24.86 5.40 -7.28
C ILE A 380 24.90 5.56 -8.80
N THR A 381 24.49 6.72 -9.34
CA THR A 381 24.56 7.02 -10.78
C THR A 381 26.00 6.94 -11.29
N GLN A 382 26.96 7.54 -10.58
CA GLN A 382 28.37 7.49 -10.96
C GLN A 382 28.94 6.07 -10.88
N ALA A 383 28.58 5.29 -9.85
CA ALA A 383 29.01 3.90 -9.71
C ALA A 383 28.46 3.02 -10.85
N LEU A 384 27.19 3.22 -11.23
CA LEU A 384 26.57 2.52 -12.36
C LEU A 384 27.22 2.87 -13.69
N LEU A 385 27.52 4.16 -13.93
CA LEU A 385 28.21 4.62 -15.13
C LEU A 385 29.65 4.09 -15.21
N ALA A 386 30.38 4.05 -14.08
CA ALA A 386 31.73 3.50 -14.03
C ALA A 386 31.74 1.97 -14.27
N GLY A 387 30.75 1.25 -13.73
CA GLY A 387 30.59 -0.19 -13.94
C GLY A 387 30.25 -0.58 -15.38
N GLN A 388 29.61 0.31 -16.15
CA GLN A 388 29.33 0.09 -17.57
C GLN A 388 30.55 0.29 -18.49
N GLN A 389 31.60 0.99 -18.03
CA GLN A 389 32.83 1.20 -18.82
C GLN A 389 33.87 0.07 -18.66
N GLY A 390 33.65 -0.85 -17.71
CA GLY A 390 34.56 -1.97 -17.41
C GLY A 390 34.09 -3.35 -17.86
N VAL A 391 33.11 -3.42 -18.78
CA VAL A 391 32.54 -4.67 -19.34
C VAL A 391 32.91 -4.80 -20.80
#